data_AF-A0A944SZD0-F1
#
_entry.id   AF-A0A944SZD0-F1
#
_cell.length_a   1.000
_cell.length_b   1.000
_cell.length_c   1.000
_cell.angle_alpha   90.00
_cell.angle_beta   90.00
_cell.angle_gamma   90.00
#
_symmetry.space_group_name_H-M   'P 1'
#
loop_
_entity.id
_entity.type
_entity.pdbx_description
1 polymer ?
#
loop_
_entity_poly.entity_id
_entity_poly.type
_entity_poly.pdbx_seq_one_letter_code
_entity_poly.pdbx_strand_id
1 'polypeptide(L)'
;MIYFKSITIAFLAILLTTLTGFIVWASVESNVLTGFREVLSSRWGMATLVDIYISLTFIGIWIGVIEKSVTKGIIWTLSLYFWGNIATLIYIILRVLKSSKPTEIFLPSK
;
A
#
# COMPACT_ATOMS: atom_id res chain seq x y z
N MET A 1 -11.78 17.71 -13.53
CA MET A 1 -11.96 16.65 -12.51
C MET A 1 -11.79 15.26 -13.07
N ILE A 2 -12.47 14.92 -14.17
CA ILE A 2 -12.29 13.64 -14.88
C ILE A 2 -10.81 13.43 -15.25
N TYR A 3 -10.17 14.41 -15.89
CA TYR A 3 -8.74 14.33 -16.24
C TYR A 3 -7.81 14.13 -15.03
N PHE A 4 -8.05 14.84 -13.92
CA PHE A 4 -7.27 14.68 -12.69
C PHE A 4 -7.36 13.24 -12.14
N LYS A 5 -8.58 12.68 -12.06
CA LYS A 5 -8.78 11.30 -11.64
C LYS A 5 -8.08 10.32 -12.56
N SER A 6 -8.26 10.47 -13.87
CA SER A 6 -7.66 9.56 -14.87
C SER A 6 -6.14 9.59 -14.81
N ILE A 7 -5.52 10.77 -14.69
CA ILE A 7 -4.07 10.92 -14.54
C ILE A 7 -3.58 10.27 -13.25
N THR A 8 -4.28 10.54 -12.13
CA THR A 8 -3.93 9.96 -10.82
C THR A 8 -4.02 8.44 -10.85
N ILE A 9 -5.09 7.88 -11.41
CA ILE A 9 -5.28 6.43 -11.55
C ILE A 9 -4.22 5.83 -12.46
N ALA A 10 -3.91 6.47 -13.59
CA ALA A 10 -2.87 5.99 -14.50
C ALA A 10 -1.51 5.91 -13.79
N PHE A 11 -1.15 6.96 -13.04
CA PHE A 11 0.08 6.97 -12.25
C PHE A 11 0.10 5.85 -11.19
N LEU A 12 -0.98 5.69 -10.43
CA LEU A 12 -1.10 4.62 -9.41
C LEU A 12 -1.07 3.22 -10.05
N ALA A 13 -1.65 3.05 -11.23
CA ALA A 13 -1.65 1.79 -11.96
C ALA A 13 -0.25 1.44 -12.49
N ILE A 14 0.53 2.44 -12.94
CA ILE A 14 1.93 2.25 -13.29
C ILE A 14 2.72 1.78 -12.07
N LEU A 15 2.60 2.48 -10.93
CA LEU A 15 3.29 2.08 -9.69
C LEU A 15 2.90 0.67 -9.25
N LEU A 16 1.62 0.33 -9.32
CA LEU A 16 1.11 -0.99 -8.98
C LEU A 16 1.71 -2.06 -9.90
N THR A 17 1.70 -1.82 -11.21
CA THR A 17 2.24 -2.75 -12.22
C THR A 17 3.74 -2.93 -12.07
N THR A 18 4.47 -1.84 -11.80
CA THR A 18 5.92 -1.91 -11.55
C THR A 18 6.21 -2.73 -10.29
N LEU A 19 5.54 -2.45 -9.18
CA LEU A 19 5.76 -3.18 -7.92
C LEU A 19 5.41 -4.66 -8.05
N THR A 20 4.26 -5.00 -8.64
CA THR A 20 3.88 -6.41 -8.85
C THR A 20 4.83 -7.09 -9.81
N GLY A 21 5.28 -6.41 -10.87
CA GLY A 21 6.30 -6.91 -11.79
C GLY A 21 7.62 -7.24 -11.10
N PHE A 22 8.12 -6.36 -10.23
CA PHE A 22 9.32 -6.63 -9.42
C PHE A 22 9.14 -7.81 -8.47
N ILE A 23 7.98 -7.93 -7.81
CA ILE A 23 7.69 -9.05 -6.91
C ILE A 23 7.64 -10.37 -7.70
N VAL A 24 6.99 -10.39 -8.87
CA VAL A 24 6.94 -11.58 -9.72
C VAL A 24 8.32 -11.95 -10.21
N TRP A 25 9.10 -10.99 -10.70
CA TRP A 25 10.47 -11.20 -11.15
C TRP A 25 11.34 -11.81 -10.03
N ALA A 26 11.30 -11.24 -8.82
CA ALA A 26 12.02 -11.77 -7.67
C ALA A 26 11.52 -13.18 -7.25
N SER A 27 10.20 -13.40 -7.33
CA SER A 27 9.57 -14.68 -6.97
C SER A 27 9.87 -15.82 -7.95
N VAL A 28 10.22 -15.48 -9.19
CA VAL A 28 10.68 -16.45 -10.20
C VAL A 28 12.10 -16.91 -9.89
N GLU A 29 12.95 -16.04 -9.38
CA GLU A 29 14.34 -16.36 -9.03
C GLU A 29 14.45 -17.14 -7.71
N SER A 30 13.68 -16.75 -6.70
CA SER A 30 13.62 -17.47 -5.42
C SER A 30 12.24 -17.37 -4.79
N ASN A 31 11.87 -18.36 -3.98
CA ASN A 31 10.63 -18.25 -3.23
C ASN A 31 10.73 -17.15 -2.15
N VAL A 32 9.57 -16.58 -1.80
CA VAL A 32 9.46 -15.47 -0.86
C VAL A 32 10.09 -15.77 0.50
N LEU A 33 10.02 -17.02 0.98
CA LEU A 33 10.58 -17.38 2.29
C LEU A 33 12.11 -17.34 2.28
N THR A 34 12.74 -17.78 1.19
CA THR A 34 14.20 -17.71 1.02
C THR A 34 14.65 -16.25 0.96
N GLY A 35 14.03 -15.43 0.09
CA GLY A 35 14.35 -14.00 0.02
C GLY A 35 14.13 -13.27 1.35
N PHE A 36 13.06 -13.61 2.08
CA PHE A 36 12.82 -13.05 3.40
C PHE A 36 13.91 -13.41 4.42
N ARG A 37 14.40 -14.67 4.41
CA ARG A 37 15.53 -15.09 5.25
C ARG A 37 16.80 -14.32 4.93
N GLU A 38 17.07 -14.05 3.66
CA GLU A 38 18.23 -13.26 3.24
C GLU A 38 18.15 -11.83 3.77
N VAL A 39 16.98 -11.18 3.65
CA VAL A 39 16.75 -9.84 4.22
C VAL A 39 16.96 -9.85 5.73
N LEU A 40 16.46 -10.86 6.44
CA LEU A 40 16.65 -11.00 7.89
C LEU A 40 18.11 -11.28 8.31
N SER A 41 18.91 -11.87 7.43
CA SER A 41 20.33 -12.15 7.72
C SER A 41 21.20 -10.88 7.78
N SER A 42 20.71 -9.77 7.21
CA SER A 42 21.38 -8.48 7.15
C SER A 42 20.80 -7.49 8.17
N ARG A 43 21.67 -6.76 8.87
CA ARG A 43 21.25 -5.65 9.75
C ARG A 43 20.47 -4.57 9.02
N TRP A 44 20.93 -4.22 7.82
CA TRP A 44 20.22 -3.24 6.98
C TRP A 44 18.90 -3.79 6.46
N GLY A 45 18.84 -5.09 6.11
CA GLY A 45 17.59 -5.72 5.70
C GLY A 45 16.54 -5.71 6.81
N MET A 46 16.94 -6.02 8.04
CA MET A 46 16.05 -5.88 9.21
C MET A 46 15.60 -4.43 9.43
N ALA A 47 16.51 -3.45 9.33
CA ALA A 47 16.16 -2.04 9.49
C ALA A 47 15.13 -1.59 8.45
N THR A 48 15.31 -1.97 7.18
CA THR A 48 14.35 -1.69 6.10
C THR A 48 13.00 -2.37 6.33
N LEU A 49 12.98 -3.63 6.82
CA LEU A 49 11.73 -4.29 7.18
C LEU A 49 10.99 -3.54 8.28
N VAL A 50 11.69 -3.17 9.36
CA VAL A 50 11.09 -2.41 10.47
C VAL A 50 10.52 -1.09 9.97
N ASP A 51 11.28 -0.33 9.18
CA ASP A 51 10.84 0.94 8.59
C ASP A 51 9.56 0.78 7.74
N ILE A 52 9.52 -0.24 6.90
CA ILE A 52 8.34 -0.56 6.08
C ILE A 52 7.15 -0.91 6.96
N TYR A 53 7.29 -1.80 7.95
CA TYR A 53 6.16 -2.22 8.79
C TYR A 53 5.63 -1.08 9.69
N ILE A 54 6.51 -0.20 10.19
CA ILE A 54 6.09 1.03 10.89
C ILE A 54 5.28 1.92 9.94
N SER A 55 5.77 2.12 8.71
CA SER A 55 5.07 2.91 7.70
C SER A 55 3.70 2.32 7.33
N LEU A 56 3.60 1.00 7.18
CA LEU A 56 2.34 0.30 6.93
C LEU A 56 1.36 0.43 8.11
N THR A 57 1.86 0.37 9.36
CA THR A 57 1.05 0.60 10.55
C THR A 57 0.48 2.02 10.56
N PHE A 58 1.32 3.01 10.27
CA PHE A 58 0.89 4.41 10.19
C PHE A 58 -0.19 4.62 9.12
N ILE A 59 -0.02 4.01 7.93
CA ILE A 59 -1.02 4.03 6.86
C ILE A 59 -2.32 3.36 7.33
N GLY A 60 -2.27 2.22 8.00
CA GLY A 60 -3.44 1.54 8.53
C GLY A 60 -4.24 2.36 9.55
N ILE A 61 -3.53 3.04 10.47
CA ILE A 61 -4.14 4.00 11.41
C ILE A 61 -4.79 5.15 10.65
N TRP A 62 -4.08 5.72 9.68
CA TRP A 62 -4.58 6.80 8.84
C TRP A 62 -5.85 6.40 8.06
N ILE A 63 -5.91 5.19 7.53
CA ILE A 63 -7.12 4.63 6.91
C ILE A 63 -8.27 4.55 7.92
N GLY A 64 -8.01 4.08 9.14
CA GLY A 64 -9.02 4.03 10.21
C GLY A 64 -9.61 5.41 10.53
N VAL A 65 -8.77 6.45 10.54
CA VAL A 65 -9.18 7.85 10.73
C VAL A 65 -10.01 8.35 9.55
N ILE A 66 -9.56 8.14 8.31
CA ILE A 66 -10.26 8.58 7.10
C ILE A 66 -11.63 7.92 6.97
N GLU A 67 -11.68 6.61 7.21
CA GLU A 67 -12.91 5.83 7.09
C GLU A 67 -13.83 5.99 8.30
N LYS A 68 -13.43 6.78 9.31
CA LYS A 68 -14.13 6.96 10.59
C LYS A 68 -14.54 5.61 11.21
N SER A 69 -13.68 4.60 11.08
CA SER A 69 -13.98 3.21 11.44
C SER A 69 -12.73 2.46 11.85
N VAL A 70 -12.65 2.12 13.14
CA VAL A 70 -11.57 1.29 13.70
C VAL A 70 -11.54 -0.08 13.03
N THR A 71 -12.69 -0.70 12.80
CA THR A 71 -12.79 -2.01 12.14
C THR A 71 -12.18 -1.99 10.73
N LYS A 72 -12.49 -0.97 9.92
CA LYS A 72 -11.87 -0.80 8.60
C LYS A 72 -10.37 -0.56 8.71
N GLY A 73 -9.93 0.25 9.67
CA GLY A 73 -8.51 0.47 9.95
C GLY A 73 -7.77 -0.85 10.24
N ILE A 74 -8.34 -1.71 11.08
CA ILE A 74 -7.77 -3.03 11.41
C ILE A 74 -7.72 -3.93 10.17
N ILE A 75 -8.82 -4.04 9.41
CA ILE A 75 -8.87 -4.88 8.20
C ILE A 75 -7.81 -4.44 7.19
N TRP A 76 -7.67 -3.12 6.97
CA TRP A 76 -6.65 -2.59 6.07
C TRP A 76 -5.24 -2.77 6.62
N THR A 77 -5.00 -2.58 7.91
CA THR A 77 -3.69 -2.82 8.53
C THR A 77 -3.24 -4.27 8.33
N LEU A 78 -4.13 -5.24 8.55
CA LEU A 78 -3.83 -6.65 8.30
C LEU A 78 -3.53 -6.88 6.81
N SER A 79 -4.34 -6.31 5.93
CA SER A 79 -4.12 -6.39 4.48
C SER A 79 -2.76 -5.80 4.07
N LEU A 80 -2.36 -4.68 4.67
CA LEU A 80 -1.07 -4.03 4.45
C LEU A 80 0.10 -4.91 4.90
N TYR A 81 -0.01 -5.63 6.01
CA TYR A 81 1.06 -6.55 6.43
C TYR A 81 1.25 -7.73 5.49
N PHE A 82 0.18 -8.24 4.88
CA PHE A 82 0.28 -9.35 3.92
C PHE A 82 0.70 -8.91 2.53
N TRP A 83 0.19 -7.77 2.05
CA TRP A 83 0.34 -7.33 0.66
C TRP A 83 1.30 -6.14 0.50
N GLY A 84 1.79 -5.57 1.60
CA GLY A 84 2.63 -4.38 1.59
C GLY A 84 1.98 -3.21 0.86
N ASN A 85 2.79 -2.51 0.07
CA ASN A 85 2.34 -1.33 -0.68
C ASN A 85 1.36 -1.63 -1.82
N ILE A 86 1.16 -2.90 -2.22
CA ILE A 86 0.09 -3.27 -3.15
C ILE A 86 -1.28 -2.89 -2.53
N ALA A 87 -1.48 -3.21 -1.25
CA ALA A 87 -2.73 -2.87 -0.55
C ALA A 87 -2.90 -1.34 -0.42
N THR A 88 -1.83 -0.59 -0.17
CA THR A 88 -1.87 0.89 -0.16
C THR A 88 -2.32 1.44 -1.52
N LEU A 89 -1.73 0.96 -2.61
CA LEU A 89 -2.06 1.41 -3.97
C LEU A 89 -3.51 1.10 -4.32
N ILE A 90 -3.98 -0.12 -4.01
CA ILE A 90 -5.38 -0.52 -4.21
C ILE A 90 -6.32 0.39 -3.40
N TYR A 91 -6.02 0.65 -2.12
CA TYR A 91 -6.82 1.52 -1.28
C TYR A 91 -6.97 2.92 -1.89
N ILE A 92 -5.85 3.54 -2.31
CA ILE A 92 -5.86 4.88 -2.90
C ILE A 92 -6.65 4.88 -4.21
N ILE A 93 -6.48 3.87 -5.08
CA ILE A 93 -7.27 3.76 -6.32
C ILE A 93 -8.77 3.71 -6.00
N LEU A 94 -9.20 2.88 -5.03
CA LEU A 94 -10.60 2.80 -4.61
C LEU A 94 -11.12 4.14 -4.07
N ARG A 95 -10.30 4.90 -3.32
CA ARG A 95 -10.64 6.25 -2.85
C ARG A 95 -10.77 7.25 -3.99
N VAL A 96 -9.86 7.24 -4.97
CA VAL A 96 -9.93 8.13 -6.14
C VAL A 96 -11.22 7.88 -6.93
N LEU A 97 -11.59 6.61 -7.13
CA LEU A 97 -12.82 6.23 -7.82
C LEU A 97 -14.06 6.78 -7.09
N LYS A 98 -14.11 6.66 -5.76
CA LYS A 98 -15.23 7.13 -4.92
C LYS A 98 -15.28 8.64 -4.67
N SER A 99 -14.13 9.33 -4.72
CA SER A 99 -14.04 10.75 -4.41
C SER A 99 -14.75 11.62 -5.44
N SER A 100 -15.46 12.66 -5.04
CA SER A 100 -15.91 13.70 -5.96
C SER A 100 -14.88 14.81 -6.07
N LYS A 101 -14.04 15.05 -5.06
CA LYS A 101 -13.02 16.11 -5.08
C LYS A 101 -11.64 15.55 -4.72
N PRO A 102 -10.53 16.16 -5.21
CA PRO A 102 -9.17 15.71 -4.87
C PRO A 102 -8.91 15.64 -3.35
N THR A 103 -9.46 16.58 -2.59
CA THR A 103 -9.31 16.64 -1.13
C THR A 103 -9.94 15.46 -0.41
N GLU A 104 -11.00 14.86 -0.96
CA GLU A 104 -11.69 13.71 -0.39
C GLU A 104 -10.87 12.42 -0.51
N ILE A 105 -9.79 12.40 -1.31
CA ILE A 105 -8.91 11.24 -1.38
C ILE A 105 -8.19 11.04 -0.04
N PHE A 106 -7.70 12.14 0.56
CA PHE A 106 -6.85 12.12 1.77
C PHE A 106 -7.53 12.67 3.03
N LEU A 107 -8.77 13.13 2.92
CA LEU A 107 -9.56 13.61 4.06
C LEU A 107 -10.76 12.70 4.33
N PRO A 108 -11.26 12.65 5.57
CA PRO A 108 -12.49 11.93 5.88
C PRO A 108 -13.63 12.44 4.98
N SER A 109 -14.41 11.52 4.41
CA SER A 109 -15.62 11.92 3.70
C SER A 109 -16.56 12.60 4.69
N LYS A 110 -17.11 13.76 4.31
CA LYS A 110 -18.10 14.47 5.13
C LYS A 110 -19.30 13.57 5.37
#